data_AF-A0A428YN09-F1
#
_entry.id   AF-A0A428YN09-F1
#
_cell.length_a   1.000
_cell.length_b   1.000
_cell.length_c   1.000
_cell.angle_alpha   90.00
_cell.angle_beta   90.00
_cell.angle_gamma   90.00
#
_symmetry.space_group_name_H-M   'P 1'
#
loop_
_entity.id
_entity.type
_entity.pdbx_description
1 polymer ?
#
loop_
_entity_poly.entity_id
_entity_poly.type
_entity_poly.pdbx_seq_one_letter_code
_entity_poly.pdbx_strand_id
1 'polypeptide(L)'
;MPDTTSRPQHRDSTIRVGRRTWTYARRVETVVATGWWMYDGIVPITVRVVMLDYDFWYAVGAADGDLDLDEVPQLNPDGRLYYVRHRPGWSEGDQYFWPDSQGFLTLAEAVAAAEATISGPVSWE
;
A
#
# COMPACT_ATOMS: atom_id res chain seq x y z
N MET A 1 -29.79 6.44 30.26
CA MET A 1 -28.44 6.27 29.67
C MET A 1 -28.44 4.98 28.89
N PRO A 2 -28.45 5.00 27.55
CA PRO A 2 -28.08 3.82 26.76
C PRO A 2 -26.72 4.01 26.10
N ASP A 3 -25.91 2.98 26.30
CA ASP A 3 -24.61 2.72 25.70
C ASP A 3 -24.73 2.66 24.17
N THR A 4 -23.93 3.46 23.47
CA THR A 4 -23.85 3.49 22.00
C THR A 4 -22.40 3.53 21.59
N THR A 5 -21.81 2.39 21.29
CA THR A 5 -20.84 2.29 20.18
C THR A 5 -20.91 0.91 19.57
N SER A 6 -21.74 0.79 18.53
CA SER A 6 -21.70 -0.30 17.57
C SER A 6 -20.32 -0.35 16.92
N ARG A 7 -19.57 -1.43 17.17
CA ARG A 7 -18.45 -1.81 16.29
C ARG A 7 -19.02 -2.14 14.90
N PRO A 8 -18.46 -1.61 13.79
CA PRO A 8 -18.90 -2.00 12.47
C PRO A 8 -18.59 -3.49 12.24
N GLN A 9 -19.64 -4.27 11.94
CA GLN A 9 -19.50 -5.63 11.43
C GLN A 9 -18.83 -5.56 10.05
N HIS A 10 -17.59 -6.02 9.96
CA HIS A 10 -16.90 -6.29 8.71
C HIS A 10 -17.71 -7.28 7.87
N ARG A 11 -18.35 -6.80 6.80
CA ARG A 11 -19.07 -7.65 5.85
C ARG A 11 -18.16 -7.91 4.65
N ASP A 12 -17.72 -9.16 4.53
CA ASP A 12 -17.18 -9.71 3.29
C ASP A 12 -18.17 -9.44 2.16
N SER A 13 -17.73 -8.70 1.16
CA SER A 13 -18.59 -8.29 0.04
C SER A 13 -18.46 -9.30 -1.09
N THR A 14 -19.34 -10.30 -1.11
CA THR A 14 -19.43 -11.28 -2.19
C THR A 14 -20.40 -10.76 -3.25
N ILE A 15 -19.90 -10.42 -4.45
CA ILE A 15 -20.76 -10.11 -5.61
C ILE A 15 -20.87 -11.36 -6.48
N ARG A 16 -22.10 -11.81 -6.74
CA ARG A 16 -22.39 -12.90 -7.68
C ARG A 16 -22.60 -12.33 -9.08
N VAL A 17 -21.78 -12.77 -10.03
CA VAL A 17 -22.03 -12.58 -11.47
C VAL A 17 -22.02 -13.95 -12.15
N GLY A 18 -23.20 -14.49 -12.46
CA GLY A 18 -23.36 -15.81 -13.09
C GLY A 18 -23.00 -17.01 -12.19
N ARG A 19 -22.56 -18.13 -12.79
CA ARG A 19 -22.19 -19.38 -12.08
C ARG A 19 -20.76 -19.39 -11.53
N ARG A 20 -20.00 -18.30 -11.69
CA ARG A 20 -18.65 -18.17 -11.16
C ARG A 20 -18.68 -17.20 -9.98
N THR A 21 -18.42 -17.71 -8.80
CA THR A 21 -18.15 -16.88 -7.61
C THR A 21 -16.70 -16.43 -7.72
N TRP A 22 -16.47 -15.15 -8.01
CA TRP A 22 -15.16 -14.55 -7.82
C TRP A 22 -15.12 -14.04 -6.38
N THR A 23 -14.40 -14.74 -5.52
CA THR A 23 -13.92 -14.11 -4.29
C THR A 23 -12.81 -13.17 -4.75
N TYR A 24 -13.11 -11.87 -4.86
CA TYR A 24 -12.02 -10.90 -4.88
C TYR A 24 -11.31 -11.11 -3.55
N ALA A 25 -10.10 -11.67 -3.59
CA ALA A 25 -9.19 -11.57 -2.47
C ALA A 25 -9.18 -10.08 -2.14
N ARG A 26 -9.68 -9.74 -0.95
CA ARG A 26 -9.64 -8.38 -0.45
C ARG A 26 -8.18 -7.97 -0.57
N ARG A 27 -7.85 -7.04 -1.48
CA ARG A 27 -6.49 -6.52 -1.60
C ARG A 27 -6.10 -6.00 -0.23
N VAL A 28 -5.21 -6.72 0.44
CA VAL A 28 -4.85 -6.40 1.81
C VAL A 28 -3.72 -5.40 1.74
N GLU A 29 -4.09 -4.12 1.80
CA GLU A 29 -3.13 -3.08 2.13
C GLU A 29 -2.77 -3.19 3.61
N THR A 30 -1.49 -3.40 3.92
CA THR A 30 -0.99 -3.39 5.30
C THR A 30 0.16 -2.41 5.43
N VAL A 31 0.01 -1.40 6.30
CA VAL A 31 1.14 -0.56 6.70
C VAL A 31 2.05 -1.39 7.60
N VAL A 32 3.30 -1.63 7.17
CA VAL A 32 4.27 -2.47 7.90
C VAL A 32 5.36 -1.66 8.59
N ALA A 33 5.55 -0.40 8.21
CA ALA A 33 6.42 0.53 8.91
C ALA A 33 5.86 1.95 8.76
N THR A 34 5.94 2.73 9.84
CA THR A 34 5.63 4.16 9.82
C THR A 34 6.84 4.91 10.33
N GLY A 35 7.19 5.97 9.63
CA GLY A 35 8.24 6.88 10.00
C GLY A 35 7.82 8.33 9.84
N TRP A 36 8.60 9.22 10.43
CA TRP A 36 8.41 10.66 10.35
C TRP A 36 9.69 11.30 9.84
N TRP A 37 9.51 12.17 8.85
CA TRP A 37 10.56 13.02 8.32
C TRP A 37 10.17 14.48 8.49
N MET A 38 11.13 15.33 8.87
CA MET A 38 10.94 16.77 8.94
C MET A 38 11.44 17.43 7.65
N TYR A 39 10.53 17.72 6.72
CA TYR A 39 10.85 18.48 5.52
C TYR A 39 11.27 19.91 5.89
N ASP A 40 12.44 20.31 5.37
CA ASP A 40 13.12 21.57 5.71
C ASP A 40 13.31 21.77 7.24
N GLY A 41 13.35 20.66 8.00
CA GLY A 41 13.46 20.68 9.46
C GLY A 41 12.21 21.17 10.20
N ILE A 42 11.12 21.53 9.51
CA ILE A 42 9.96 22.21 10.11
C ILE A 42 8.60 21.57 9.79
N VAL A 43 8.46 20.86 8.66
CA VAL A 43 7.18 20.24 8.28
C VAL A 43 7.23 18.73 8.50
N PRO A 44 6.45 18.17 9.45
CA PRO A 44 6.38 16.74 9.64
C PRO A 44 5.64 16.08 8.46
N ILE A 45 6.34 15.16 7.79
CA ILE A 45 5.82 14.31 6.73
C ILE A 45 5.85 12.87 7.23
N THR A 46 4.70 12.21 7.16
CA THR A 46 4.62 10.78 7.47
C THR A 46 5.10 9.98 6.27
N VAL A 47 6.07 9.11 6.53
CA VAL A 47 6.58 8.12 5.59
C VAL A 47 5.99 6.78 5.99
N ARG A 48 5.39 6.05 5.06
CA ARG A 48 4.84 4.72 5.31
C ARG A 48 5.42 3.73 4.32
N VAL A 49 5.75 2.55 4.82
CA VAL A 49 5.98 1.38 3.98
C VAL A 49 4.73 0.52 4.01
N VAL A 50 4.19 0.26 2.83
CA VAL A 50 2.95 -0.47 2.62
C VAL A 50 3.27 -1.78 1.93
N MET A 51 2.81 -2.87 2.51
CA MET A 51 2.85 -4.20 1.94
C MET A 51 1.54 -4.47 1.20
N LEU A 52 1.66 -4.92 -0.05
CA LEU A 52 0.55 -5.43 -0.86
C LEU A 52 0.78 -6.89 -1.20
N ASP A 53 -0.32 -7.63 -1.38
CA ASP A 53 -0.36 -9.02 -1.90
C ASP A 53 -0.43 -9.08 -3.43
N TYR A 54 -0.15 -7.96 -4.11
CA TYR A 54 -0.15 -7.84 -5.56
C TYR A 54 0.81 -6.75 -6.03
N ASP A 55 1.16 -6.80 -7.32
CA ASP A 55 1.93 -5.78 -7.99
C ASP A 55 0.98 -4.65 -8.45
N PHE A 56 1.11 -3.48 -7.83
CA PHE A 56 0.29 -2.30 -8.08
C PHE A 56 0.52 -1.78 -9.50
N TRP A 57 1.77 -1.68 -9.93
CA TRP A 57 2.11 -1.11 -11.23
C TRP A 57 1.70 -2.06 -12.36
N TYR A 58 1.87 -3.37 -12.16
CA TYR A 58 1.30 -4.37 -13.07
C TYR A 58 -0.23 -4.25 -13.15
N ALA A 59 -0.92 -4.09 -12.02
CA ALA A 59 -2.37 -3.96 -12.00
C ALA A 59 -2.87 -2.67 -12.69
N VAL A 60 -2.12 -1.57 -12.60
CA VAL A 60 -2.39 -0.32 -13.33
C VAL A 60 -2.16 -0.53 -14.83
N GLY A 61 -0.99 -1.04 -15.23
CA GLY A 61 -0.69 -1.33 -16.63
C GLY A 61 -1.70 -2.30 -17.26
N ALA A 62 -2.14 -3.32 -16.52
CA ALA A 62 -3.18 -4.24 -16.98
C ALA A 62 -4.53 -3.55 -17.20
N ALA A 63 -4.88 -2.59 -16.35
CA ALA A 63 -6.13 -1.83 -16.46
C ALA A 63 -6.09 -0.84 -17.63
N ASP A 64 -4.92 -0.26 -17.90
CA ASP A 64 -4.70 0.70 -18.99
C ASP A 64 -4.43 0.01 -20.34
N GLY A 65 -4.13 -1.30 -20.33
CA GLY A 65 -3.81 -2.06 -21.53
C GLY A 65 -2.37 -1.83 -22.03
N ASP A 66 -1.49 -1.38 -21.14
CA ASP A 66 -0.12 -0.95 -21.41
C ASP A 66 0.94 -2.03 -21.06
N LEU A 67 0.52 -3.25 -20.72
CA LEU A 67 1.45 -4.34 -20.43
C LEU A 67 2.06 -4.92 -21.71
N ASP A 68 3.34 -5.30 -21.61
CA ASP A 68 3.97 -6.15 -22.62
C ASP A 68 3.35 -7.56 -22.63
N LEU A 69 3.41 -8.24 -23.78
CA LEU A 69 2.76 -9.55 -24.00
C LEU A 69 3.18 -10.65 -23.01
N ASP A 70 4.40 -10.55 -22.49
CA ASP A 70 4.98 -11.51 -21.55
C ASP A 70 5.28 -10.88 -20.18
N GLU A 71 4.72 -9.69 -19.91
CA GLU A 71 4.89 -9.04 -18.63
C GLU A 71 4.19 -9.85 -17.53
N VAL A 72 4.88 -10.06 -16.42
CA VAL A 72 4.37 -10.80 -15.27
C VAL A 72 4.58 -9.96 -14.01
N PRO A 73 3.66 -10.04 -13.02
CA PRO A 73 3.81 -9.29 -11.78
C PRO A 73 5.08 -9.72 -11.04
N GLN A 74 5.82 -8.75 -10.52
CA GLN A 74 7.07 -9.02 -9.82
C GLN A 74 6.80 -9.10 -8.32
N LEU A 75 6.54 -10.31 -7.83
CA LEU A 75 6.29 -10.55 -6.40
C LEU A 75 7.48 -11.27 -5.75
N ASN A 76 7.67 -11.03 -4.45
CA ASN A 76 8.64 -11.80 -3.67
C ASN A 76 8.15 -13.26 -3.45
N PRO A 77 8.98 -14.16 -2.87
CA PRO A 77 8.59 -15.56 -2.66
C PRO A 77 7.32 -15.75 -1.79
N ASP A 78 6.98 -14.77 -0.95
CA ASP A 78 5.76 -14.76 -0.13
C ASP A 78 4.53 -14.21 -0.86
N GLY A 79 4.67 -13.87 -2.16
CA GLY A 79 3.61 -13.26 -2.96
C GLY A 79 3.32 -11.81 -2.59
N ARG A 80 4.32 -11.08 -2.10
CA ARG A 80 4.17 -9.71 -1.56
C ARG A 80 5.10 -8.73 -2.26
N LEU A 81 4.72 -7.46 -2.20
CA LEU A 81 5.55 -6.34 -2.60
C LEU A 81 5.42 -5.18 -1.62
N TYR A 82 6.51 -4.44 -1.45
CA TYR A 82 6.60 -3.31 -0.55
C TYR A 82 6.67 -2.01 -1.36
N TYR A 83 5.94 -1.00 -0.91
CA TYR A 83 5.92 0.32 -1.54
C TYR A 83 6.10 1.40 -0.49
N VAL A 84 6.68 2.51 -0.91
CA VAL A 84 6.86 3.70 -0.07
C VAL A 84 5.79 4.72 -0.42
N ARG A 85 5.30 5.41 0.61
CA ARG A 85 4.41 6.55 0.46
C ARG A 85 4.82 7.66 1.43
N HIS A 86 4.94 8.88 0.92
CA HIS A 86 5.34 10.06 1.69
C HIS A 86 4.31 11.19 1.55
N ARG A 87 3.08 10.97 2.04
CA ARG A 87 2.02 11.98 1.96
C ARG A 87 1.72 12.64 3.30
N PRO A 88 1.75 13.98 3.39
CA PRO A 88 1.27 14.68 4.58
C PRO A 88 -0.23 14.45 4.77
N GLY A 89 -0.65 14.12 5.99
CA GLY A 89 -2.06 14.05 6.38
C GLY A 89 -2.83 12.79 5.97
N TRP A 90 -2.19 11.79 5.35
CA TRP A 90 -2.87 10.53 5.00
C TRP A 90 -3.19 9.69 6.24
N SER A 91 -4.40 9.13 6.27
CA SER A 91 -4.90 8.23 7.31
C SER A 91 -5.14 6.84 6.73
N GLU A 92 -4.96 5.81 7.55
CA GLU A 92 -5.32 4.44 7.17
C GLU A 92 -6.80 4.38 6.76
N GLY A 93 -7.09 3.91 5.54
CA GLY A 93 -8.46 3.84 4.99
C GLY A 93 -8.86 4.94 4.01
N ASP A 94 -7.96 5.87 3.67
CA ASP A 94 -8.19 6.80 2.56
C ASP A 94 -8.28 6.03 1.23
N GLN A 95 -9.38 6.25 0.49
CA GLN A 95 -9.95 5.32 -0.50
C GLN A 95 -9.09 5.06 -1.75
N TYR A 96 -7.96 5.76 -1.90
CA TYR A 96 -7.06 5.62 -3.04
C TYR A 96 -5.63 5.36 -2.56
N PHE A 97 -5.24 4.09 -2.62
CA PHE A 97 -3.84 3.70 -2.51
C PHE A 97 -3.13 4.06 -3.81
N TRP A 98 -2.12 4.92 -3.70
CA TRP A 98 -1.18 5.25 -4.78
C TRP A 98 0.21 5.37 -4.17
N PRO A 99 1.15 4.48 -4.52
CA PRO A 99 2.50 4.51 -3.99
C PRO A 99 3.28 5.68 -4.61
N ASP A 100 4.23 6.24 -3.85
CA ASP A 100 5.16 7.26 -4.36
C ASP A 100 6.48 6.62 -4.83
N SER A 101 6.54 5.28 -4.92
CA SER A 101 7.71 4.50 -5.35
C SER A 101 7.35 3.35 -6.29
N GLN A 102 8.38 2.77 -6.91
CA GLN A 102 8.32 1.42 -7.47
C GLN A 102 8.09 0.36 -6.39
N GLY A 103 7.82 -0.87 -6.81
CA GLY A 103 7.71 -2.03 -5.93
C GLY A 103 9.07 -2.55 -5.49
N PHE A 104 9.20 -2.92 -4.22
CA PHE A 104 10.39 -3.52 -3.64
C PHE A 104 10.09 -4.94 -3.14
N LEU A 105 11.05 -5.85 -3.28
CA LEU A 105 10.88 -7.25 -2.88
C LEU A 105 11.06 -7.45 -1.38
N THR A 106 11.79 -6.55 -0.71
CA THR A 106 12.05 -6.60 0.73
C THR A 106 11.67 -5.29 1.44
N LEU A 107 11.30 -5.40 2.72
CA LEU A 107 11.07 -4.24 3.58
C LEU A 107 12.32 -3.36 3.72
N ALA A 108 13.50 -3.97 3.83
CA ALA A 108 14.76 -3.25 3.98
C ALA A 108 15.06 -2.37 2.75
N GLU A 109 14.82 -2.88 1.54
CA GLU A 109 14.96 -2.08 0.30
C GLU A 109 13.96 -0.93 0.27
N ALA A 110 12.71 -1.17 0.67
CA ALA A 110 11.70 -0.11 0.71
C ALA A 110 12.06 0.99 1.72
N VAL A 111 12.55 0.62 2.91
CA VAL A 111 13.02 1.58 3.92
C VAL A 111 14.23 2.37 3.39
N ALA A 112 15.22 1.69 2.81
CA ALA A 112 16.39 2.34 2.24
C ALA A 112 16.01 3.29 1.09
N ALA A 113 15.06 2.91 0.24
CA ALA A 113 14.57 3.76 -0.83
C ALA A 113 13.79 4.97 -0.31
N ALA A 114 13.01 4.79 0.77
CA ALA A 114 12.33 5.89 1.44
C ALA A 114 13.33 6.94 1.97
N GLU A 115 14.38 6.47 2.65
CA GLU A 115 15.45 7.33 3.16
C GLU A 115 16.26 7.99 2.02
N ALA A 116 16.54 7.26 0.95
CA ALA A 116 17.29 7.78 -0.20
C ALA A 116 16.53 8.88 -0.97
N THR A 117 15.19 8.84 -0.96
CA THR A 117 14.34 9.85 -1.63
C THR A 117 14.30 11.17 -0.86
N ILE A 118 14.69 11.14 0.42
CA ILE A 118 14.43 12.19 1.39
C ILE A 118 15.76 12.84 1.83
N SER A 119 15.80 14.18 1.88
CA SER A 119 16.97 14.93 2.36
C SER A 119 16.97 15.02 3.89
N GLY A 120 17.18 13.89 4.58
CA GLY A 120 17.30 13.86 6.04
C GLY A 120 16.94 12.50 6.67
N PRO A 121 17.17 12.34 7.98
CA PRO A 121 16.84 11.12 8.68
C PRO A 121 15.32 10.93 8.79
N VAL A 122 14.86 9.71 8.58
CA VAL A 122 13.51 9.27 8.91
C VAL A 122 13.56 8.61 10.29
N SER A 123 12.69 9.05 11.19
CA SER A 123 12.51 8.40 12.49
C SER A 123 11.43 7.34 12.35
N TRP A 124 11.79 6.06 12.38
CA TRP A 124 10.86 4.93 12.28
C TRP A 124 10.36 4.50 13.68
N GLU A 125 9.10 4.07 13.78
CA GLU A 125 8.48 3.45 14.97
C GLU A 125 8.19 1.96 14.74
#